data_AF-A0A485MFI3-F1
#
_entry.id   AF-A0A485MFI3-F1
#
_cell.length_a   1.000
_cell.length_b   1.000
_cell.length_c   1.000
_cell.angle_alpha   90.00
_cell.angle_beta   90.00
_cell.angle_gamma   90.00
#
_symmetry.space_group_name_H-M   'P 1'
#
loop_
_entity.id
_entity.type
_entity.pdbx_description
1 polymer ?
#
loop_
_entity_poly.entity_id
_entity_poly.type
_entity_poly.pdbx_seq_one_letter_code
_entity_poly.pdbx_strand_id
1 'polypeptide(L)' 'MAVCLVIPGIATAHIHRFCNGSKEKKVAYYRYQWSLMQRDRRMSGVNRYYVSKGLENID' A
#
# COMPACT_ATOMS: atom_id res chain seq x y z
N MET A 1 -5.35 -13.19 -28.21
CA MET A 1 -4.01 -12.73 -27.78
C MET A 1 -4.06 -11.46 -26.92
N ALA A 2 -4.67 -10.35 -27.39
CA ALA A 2 -4.72 -9.10 -26.63
C ALA A 2 -5.35 -9.22 -25.22
N VAL A 3 -6.49 -9.90 -25.10
CA VAL A 3 -7.17 -10.12 -23.80
C VAL A 3 -6.26 -10.86 -22.81
N CYS A 4 -5.55 -11.89 -23.25
CA CYS A 4 -4.62 -12.66 -22.42
C CYS A 4 -3.44 -11.81 -21.90
N LEU A 5 -3.06 -10.75 -22.61
CA LEU A 5 -2.00 -9.82 -22.19
C LEU A 5 -2.52 -8.73 -21.24
N VAL A 6 -3.80 -8.37 -21.33
CA VAL A 6 -4.42 -7.33 -20.50
C VAL A 6 -4.84 -7.87 -19.13
N ILE A 7 -5.30 -9.12 -19.06
CA ILE A 7 -5.77 -9.76 -17.80
C ILE A 7 -4.74 -9.64 -16.67
N PRO A 8 -3.44 -9.94 -16.85
CA PRO A 8 -2.45 -9.79 -15.78
C PRO A 8 -2.32 -8.35 -15.25
N GLY A 9 -2.40 -7.34 -16.12
CA GLY A 9 -2.33 -5.93 -15.73
C GLY A 9 -3.54 -5.52 -14.88
N ILE A 10 -4.73 -5.92 -15.30
CA ILE A 10 -5.96 -5.66 -14.55
C ILE A 10 -5.95 -6.42 -13.22
N ALA A 11 -5.59 -7.70 -13.24
CA ALA A 11 -5.52 -8.54 -12.05
C ALA A 11 -4.55 -7.96 -11.01
N THR A 12 -3.35 -7.54 -11.42
CA THR A 12 -2.37 -6.94 -10.50
C THR A 12 -2.84 -5.61 -9.94
N ALA A 13 -3.51 -4.76 -10.72
CA ALA A 13 -4.10 -3.52 -10.23
C ALA A 13 -5.18 -3.78 -9.16
N HIS A 14 -6.06 -4.78 -9.38
CA HIS A 14 -7.06 -5.17 -8.38
C HIS A 14 -6.41 -5.78 -7.13
N ILE A 15 -5.43 -6.66 -7.27
CA ILE A 15 -4.71 -7.27 -6.14
C ILE A 15 -3.99 -6.19 -5.32
N HIS A 16 -3.32 -5.23 -5.97
CA HIS A 16 -2.66 -4.13 -5.28
C HIS A 16 -3.65 -3.30 -4.47
N ARG A 17 -4.81 -2.96 -5.03
CA ARG A 17 -5.85 -2.23 -4.30
C ARG A 17 -6.39 -3.07 -3.14
N PHE A 18 -6.70 -4.34 -3.37
CA PHE A 18 -7.25 -5.23 -2.33
C PHE A 18 -6.29 -5.41 -1.14
N CYS A 19 -5.00 -5.67 -1.39
CA CYS A 19 -4.03 -5.93 -0.34
C CYS A 19 -3.57 -4.67 0.42
N ASN A 20 -3.78 -3.46 -0.13
CA ASN A 20 -3.26 -2.20 0.42
C ASN A 20 -4.35 -1.23 0.88
N GLY A 21 -5.51 -1.74 1.31
CA GLY A 21 -6.59 -0.90 1.85
C GLY A 21 -7.24 -0.01 0.79
N SER A 22 -7.49 -0.56 -0.40
CA SER A 22 -8.06 0.12 -1.57
C SER A 22 -7.20 1.23 -2.16
N LYS A 23 -5.92 1.31 -1.75
CA LYS A 23 -4.92 2.26 -2.26
C LYS A 23 -3.92 1.55 -3.16
N GLU A 24 -3.10 2.34 -3.85
CA GLU A 24 -1.95 1.78 -4.57
C GLU A 24 -0.92 1.20 -3.59
N LYS A 25 -0.20 0.18 -4.06
CA LYS A 25 0.92 -0.40 -3.30
C LYS A 25 2.03 0.65 -3.20
N LYS A 26 2.45 0.99 -1.98
CA LYS A 26 3.63 1.85 -1.78
C LYS A 26 4.87 1.18 -2.35
N VAL A 27 5.60 1.89 -3.21
CA VAL A 27 6.88 1.45 -3.77
C VAL A 27 8.01 2.21 -3.09
N ALA A 28 8.93 1.47 -2.48
CA ALA A 28 10.08 2.03 -1.76
C ALA A 28 11.37 1.75 -2.54
N TYR A 29 11.63 2.58 -3.57
CA TYR A 29 12.89 2.53 -4.33
C TYR A 29 14.08 3.01 -3.49
N TYR A 30 13.84 3.98 -2.61
CA TYR A 30 14.86 4.56 -1.75
C TYR A 30 14.69 4.17 -0.28
N ARG A 31 15.81 4.13 0.45
CA ARG A 31 15.83 3.80 1.88
C ARG A 31 14.98 4.75 2.73
N TYR A 32 14.88 6.02 2.31
CA TYR A 32 13.99 6.99 2.96
C TYR A 32 12.52 6.56 2.86
N GLN A 33 12.04 6.17 1.67
CA GLN A 33 10.67 5.70 1.47
C GLN A 33 10.38 4.45 2.29
N TRP A 34 11.35 3.54 2.40
CA TRP A 34 11.23 2.35 3.26
C TRP A 34 11.13 2.73 4.74
N SER A 35 11.95 3.68 5.20
CA SER A 35 11.92 4.14 6.60
C SER A 35 10.56 4.76 6.97
N LEU A 36 9.95 5.52 6.04
CA LEU A 36 8.61 6.07 6.21
C LEU A 36 7.54 4.98 6.23
N MET A 37 7.62 3.99 5.33
CA MET A 37 6.69 2.85 5.33
C MET A 37 6.76 2.05 6.64
N GLN A 38 7.95 1.85 7.20
CA GLN A 38 8.12 1.21 8.50
C GLN A 38 7.60 2.07 9.65
N ARG A 39 7.73 3.40 9.57
CA ARG A 39 7.08 4.32 10.51
C ARG A 39 5.57 4.15 10.47
N ASP A 40 4.95 4.16 9.29
CA ASP A 40 3.51 3.96 9.14
C ASP A 40 3.06 2.61 9.70
N ARG A 41 3.84 1.54 9.45
CA ARG A 41 3.56 0.20 10.01
C ARG A 41 3.53 0.23 11.54
N ARG A 42 4.47 0.92 12.18
CA ARG A 42 4.53 1.05 13.65
C ARG A 42 3.40 1.92 14.20
N MET A 43 3.15 3.07 13.57
CA MET A 43 2.07 4.01 13.97
C MET A 43 0.67 3.41 13.79
N SER A 44 0.50 2.46 12.87
CA SER A 44 -0.80 1.85 12.60
C SER A 44 -1.42 1.12 13.79
N GLY A 45 -0.61 0.64 14.75
CA GLY A 45 -1.05 -0.20 15.88
C GLY A 45 -1.45 -1.64 15.52
N VAL A 46 -1.64 -1.95 14.24
CA VAL A 46 -2.07 -3.27 13.73
C VAL A 46 -1.03 -3.93 12.81
N ASN A 47 0.21 -3.44 12.86
CA ASN A 47 1.34 -3.94 12.07
C ASN A 47 1.09 -3.93 10.54
N ARG A 48 0.27 -3.00 10.03
CA ARG A 48 -0.07 -2.85 8.60
C ARG A 48 0.18 -1.42 8.15
N TYR A 49 1.11 -1.22 7.21
CA TYR A 49 1.54 0.12 6.78
C TYR A 49 0.47 0.92 6.02
N TYR A 50 -0.50 0.27 5.40
CA TYR A 50 -1.54 0.95 4.60
C TYR A 50 -2.69 1.50 5.47
N VAL A 51 -2.74 1.12 6.75
CA VAL A 51 -3.69 1.65 7.72
C VAL A 51 -3.17 3.01 8.20
N SER A 52 -3.65 4.07 7.56
CA SER A 52 -3.28 5.45 7.87
C SER A 52 -3.97 5.91 9.16
N LYS A 53 -3.25 6.71 9.94
CA LYS A 53 -3.77 7.45 11.09
C LYS A 53 -3.70 8.93 10.76
N GLY A 54 -4.82 9.63 10.83
CA GLY A 54 -4.91 11.07 10.62
C GLY A 54 -4.78 11.87 11.91
N LEU A 55 -5.39 13.05 11.92
CA LEU A 55 -5.40 13.94 13.08
C LEU A 55 -6.22 13.38 14.24
N GLU A 56 -7.11 12.41 13.98
CA GLU A 56 -7.90 11.73 15.01
C GLU A 56 -7.06 10.91 16.01
N ASN A 57 -5.77 10.74 15.75
CA ASN A 57 -4.84 10.03 16.62
C ASN A 57 -4.00 10.97 17.51
N ILE A 58 -4.33 12.26 17.55
CA ILE A 58 -3.64 13.30 18.31
C ILE A 58 -4.68 13.98 19.21
N ASP A 59 -4.36 14.13 20.51
CA ASP A 59 -5.17 14.87 21.49
C ASP A 59 -4.96 16.39 21.38
#